data_AF-A0A6I3GUM1-F1
#
_entry.id   AF-A0A6I3GUM1-F1
#
_cell.length_a   1.000
_cell.length_b   1.000
_cell.length_c   1.000
_cell.angle_alpha   90.00
_cell.angle_beta   90.00
_cell.angle_gamma   90.00
#
_symmetry.space_group_name_H-M   'P 1'
#
loop_
_entity.id
_entity.type
_entity.pdbx_description
1 polymer ?
#
loop_
_entity_poly.entity_id
_entity_poly.type
_entity_poly.pdbx_seq_one_letter_code
_entity_poly.pdbx_strand_id
1 'polypeptide(L)'
;MLAFVVRRLFATLLVLLAASFIVYVLTAYSGDPLLALRGSSDPSAQDKIAYLTKALDLDTPPVLRYFGWLAGVAGCFVGQCDLGISVSRGEQLVTDALAAAMVSTIQLLTLATIVAIVLGIAIGMSTALRQYSGYDYTVTFMTFVFYSLPIFWFAVLLKEWGAIRFNQFLYNPDVPLWGVVLIALASGAFWMGVVGGDGRRRVKVLSIASLATFAVLQGLLLIGWFAQPSLGPIGIALGGALVSVIVISLTTGFQNRGMIFAAGSVIAFWLVAWYPLQFLFFFIPELWTLLVLVLLAVGVALVSARIFGGEDRKQVGRAAGIISILTLGFVVIDRVLQVWSDYQLMIPQAKGIISTIGASTPNLPGDMWFQMLDSFGHLLLPTAAL
;
A
#
# COMPACT_ATOMS: atom_id res chain seq x y z
N MET A 1 6.74 -20.84 35.73
CA MET A 1 6.03 -20.48 34.47
C MET A 1 4.51 -20.60 34.59
N LEU A 2 3.95 -21.76 34.98
CA LEU A 2 2.49 -21.91 35.12
C LEU A 2 1.85 -20.94 36.13
N ALA A 3 2.43 -20.80 37.34
CA ALA A 3 1.96 -19.84 38.33
C ALA A 3 1.98 -18.37 37.84
N PHE A 4 2.96 -18.02 36.99
CA PHE A 4 3.04 -16.69 36.37
C PHE A 4 1.93 -16.48 35.34
N VAL A 5 1.70 -17.47 34.46
CA VAL A 5 0.63 -17.42 33.45
C VAL A 5 -0.74 -17.31 34.12
N VAL A 6 -1.02 -18.14 35.13
CA VAL A 6 -2.30 -18.12 35.86
C VAL A 6 -2.52 -16.77 36.55
N ARG A 7 -1.51 -16.26 37.26
CA ARG A 7 -1.59 -14.93 37.90
C ARG A 7 -1.87 -13.82 36.89
N ARG A 8 -1.26 -13.88 35.70
CA ARG A 8 -1.45 -12.88 34.64
C ARG A 8 -2.84 -12.98 34.02
N LEU A 9 -3.30 -14.19 33.70
CA LEU A 9 -4.66 -14.41 33.17
C LEU A 9 -5.73 -13.96 34.16
N PHE A 10 -5.57 -14.26 35.45
CA PHE A 10 -6.50 -13.82 36.49
C PHE A 10 -6.52 -12.29 36.61
N ALA A 11 -5.36 -11.64 36.61
CA ALA A 11 -5.28 -10.18 36.62
C ALA A 11 -5.95 -9.55 35.38
N THR A 12 -5.70 -10.12 34.18
CA THR A 12 -6.34 -9.66 32.94
C THR A 12 -7.85 -9.85 32.98
N LEU A 13 -8.34 -10.97 33.50
CA LEU A 13 -9.77 -11.23 33.65
C LEU A 13 -10.43 -10.20 34.58
N LEU A 14 -9.82 -9.90 35.73
CA LEU A 14 -10.33 -8.87 36.64
C LEU A 14 -10.35 -7.48 36.00
N VAL A 15 -9.30 -7.11 35.27
CA VAL A 15 -9.24 -5.84 34.54
C VAL A 15 -10.32 -5.78 33.48
N LEU A 16 -10.53 -6.87 32.72
CA LEU A 16 -11.58 -6.95 31.71
C LEU A 16 -12.97 -6.78 32.32
N LEU A 17 -13.26 -7.48 33.42
CA LEU A 17 -14.55 -7.37 34.12
C LEU A 17 -14.80 -5.96 34.66
N ALA A 18 -13.78 -5.35 35.28
CA ALA A 18 -13.90 -3.99 35.78
C ALA A 18 -14.09 -2.97 34.64
N ALA A 19 -13.30 -3.10 33.57
CA ALA A 19 -13.41 -2.23 32.40
C ALA A 19 -14.76 -2.40 31.69
N SER A 20 -15.22 -3.63 31.46
CA SER A 20 -16.53 -3.89 30.83
C SER A 20 -17.67 -3.35 31.68
N PHE A 21 -17.62 -3.52 33.01
CA PHE A 21 -18.62 -2.96 33.92
C PHE A 21 -18.70 -1.43 33.81
N ILE A 22 -17.54 -0.76 33.93
CA ILE A 22 -17.47 0.70 33.86
C ILE A 22 -17.96 1.20 32.50
N VAL A 23 -17.48 0.61 31.40
CA VAL A 23 -17.87 1.00 30.03
C VAL A 23 -19.37 0.76 29.81
N TYR A 24 -19.91 -0.38 30.24
CA TYR A 24 -21.32 -0.71 30.09
C TYR A 24 -22.19 0.32 30.82
N VAL A 25 -21.90 0.58 32.09
CA VAL A 25 -22.66 1.51 32.93
C VAL A 25 -22.58 2.94 32.38
N LEU A 26 -21.38 3.41 32.01
CA LEU A 26 -21.19 4.72 31.41
C LEU A 26 -21.96 4.85 30.09
N THR A 27 -21.90 3.84 29.23
CA THR A 27 -22.64 3.84 27.95
C THR A 27 -24.15 3.85 28.17
N ALA A 28 -24.64 3.06 29.14
CA ALA A 28 -26.05 2.99 29.47
C ALA A 28 -26.62 4.31 30.05
N TYR A 29 -25.79 5.11 30.74
CA TYR A 29 -26.20 6.41 31.27
C TYR A 29 -25.96 7.59 30.31
N SER A 30 -24.91 7.53 29.49
CA SER A 30 -24.56 8.63 28.58
C SER A 30 -25.24 8.54 27.22
N GLY A 31 -25.67 7.36 26.81
CA GLY A 31 -26.27 7.10 25.50
C GLY A 31 -27.73 6.64 25.59
N ASP A 32 -28.50 7.00 24.57
CA ASP A 32 -29.87 6.51 24.36
C ASP A 32 -29.94 5.72 23.05
N PRO A 33 -30.07 4.37 23.08
CA PRO A 33 -30.11 3.55 21.87
C PRO A 33 -31.38 3.79 21.04
N LEU A 34 -32.39 4.46 21.60
CA LEU A 34 -33.67 4.74 20.94
C LEU A 34 -33.76 6.17 20.40
N LEU A 35 -32.70 6.99 20.56
CA LEU A 35 -32.73 8.42 20.24
C LEU A 35 -33.17 8.68 18.79
N ALA A 36 -32.64 7.90 17.84
CA ALA A 36 -32.99 8.02 16.42
C ALA A 36 -34.47 7.70 16.13
N LEU A 37 -35.05 6.74 16.86
CA LEU A 37 -36.47 6.38 16.72
C LEU A 37 -37.38 7.40 17.40
N ARG A 38 -36.97 7.94 18.55
CA ARG A 38 -37.71 9.00 19.27
C ARG A 38 -37.81 10.30 18.46
N GLY A 39 -36.80 10.59 17.63
CA GLY A 39 -36.81 11.73 16.69
C GLY A 39 -37.46 11.44 15.34
N SER A 40 -37.90 10.19 15.07
CA SER A 40 -38.48 9.80 13.79
C SER A 40 -39.97 10.15 13.70
N SER A 41 -40.42 10.60 12.53
CA SER A 41 -41.84 10.83 12.22
C SER A 41 -42.55 9.61 11.64
N ASP A 42 -41.86 8.47 11.57
CA ASP A 42 -42.41 7.20 11.08
C ASP A 42 -43.54 6.72 12.02
N PRO A 43 -44.76 6.44 11.51
CA PRO A 43 -45.86 5.92 12.32
C PRO A 43 -45.53 4.61 13.06
N SER A 44 -44.60 3.80 12.53
CA SER A 44 -44.12 2.56 13.15
C SER A 44 -43.04 2.75 14.22
N ALA A 45 -42.61 3.99 14.48
CA ALA A 45 -41.54 4.28 15.42
C ALA A 45 -41.89 3.85 16.86
N GLN A 46 -43.14 3.99 17.28
CA GLN A 46 -43.59 3.59 18.63
C GLN A 46 -43.50 2.07 18.83
N ASP A 47 -43.90 1.28 17.83
CA ASP A 47 -43.81 -0.18 17.88
C ASP A 47 -42.35 -0.64 17.93
N LYS A 48 -41.48 -0.01 17.13
CA LYS A 48 -40.03 -0.28 17.14
C LYS A 48 -39.39 0.08 18.49
N ILE A 49 -39.81 1.18 19.11
CA ILE A 49 -39.37 1.59 20.45
C ILE A 49 -39.76 0.53 21.49
N ALA A 50 -41.01 0.06 21.47
CA ALA A 50 -41.48 -0.96 22.42
C ALA A 50 -40.72 -2.28 22.24
N TYR A 51 -40.54 -2.71 20.99
CA TYR A 51 -39.76 -3.90 20.67
C TYR A 51 -38.30 -3.80 21.15
N LEU A 52 -37.59 -2.72 20.82
CA LEU A 52 -36.18 -2.56 21.22
C LEU A 52 -35.99 -2.36 22.71
N THR A 53 -36.93 -1.70 23.39
CA THR A 53 -36.94 -1.58 24.86
C THR A 53 -36.92 -2.96 25.49
N LYS A 54 -37.75 -3.88 24.98
CA LYS A 54 -37.81 -5.25 25.46
C LYS A 54 -36.58 -6.07 25.04
N ALA A 55 -36.15 -5.95 23.79
CA ALA A 55 -35.02 -6.72 23.25
C ALA A 55 -33.68 -6.39 23.94
N LEU A 56 -33.50 -5.14 24.37
CA LEU A 56 -32.30 -4.66 25.05
C LEU A 56 -32.45 -4.62 26.59
N ASP A 57 -33.59 -5.07 27.12
CA ASP A 57 -33.92 -5.03 28.55
C ASP A 57 -33.79 -3.62 29.16
N LEU A 58 -34.27 -2.58 28.46
CA LEU A 58 -34.05 -1.19 28.87
C LEU A 58 -34.77 -0.78 30.16
N ASP A 59 -35.76 -1.56 30.59
CA ASP A 59 -36.53 -1.33 31.81
C ASP A 59 -35.75 -1.69 33.09
N THR A 60 -34.67 -2.48 32.99
CA THR A 60 -33.85 -2.83 34.15
C THR A 60 -32.76 -1.78 34.41
N PRO A 61 -32.47 -1.48 35.69
CA PRO A 61 -31.36 -0.60 36.05
C PRO A 61 -30.04 -1.08 35.43
N PRO A 62 -29.20 -0.17 34.87
CA PRO A 62 -28.00 -0.56 34.11
C PRO A 62 -27.03 -1.50 34.84
N VAL A 63 -26.91 -1.35 36.16
CA VAL A 63 -26.05 -2.20 36.99
C VAL A 63 -26.55 -3.64 37.01
N LEU A 64 -27.86 -3.85 37.14
CA LEU A 64 -28.44 -5.20 37.13
C LEU A 64 -28.41 -5.80 35.72
N ARG A 65 -28.72 -4.97 34.71
CA ARG A 65 -28.67 -5.34 33.30
C ARG A 65 -27.30 -5.83 32.86
N TYR A 66 -26.23 -5.22 33.37
CA TYR A 66 -24.86 -5.69 33.14
C TYR A 66 -24.65 -7.13 33.58
N PHE A 67 -25.14 -7.54 34.75
CA PHE A 67 -24.96 -8.91 35.22
C PHE A 67 -25.78 -9.91 34.40
N GLY A 68 -26.94 -9.49 33.87
CA GLY A 68 -27.70 -10.27 32.88
C GLY A 68 -26.92 -10.48 31.59
N TRP A 69 -26.34 -9.41 31.03
CA TRP A 69 -25.46 -9.48 29.88
C TRP A 69 -24.21 -10.34 30.14
N LEU A 70 -23.58 -10.18 31.32
CA LEU A 70 -22.41 -10.96 31.72
C LEU A 70 -22.71 -12.45 31.82
N ALA A 71 -23.93 -12.84 32.21
CA ALA A 71 -24.36 -14.23 32.21
C ALA A 71 -24.40 -14.81 30.78
N GLY A 72 -24.89 -14.03 29.80
CA GLY A 72 -24.82 -14.38 28.37
C GLY A 72 -23.38 -14.54 27.87
N VAL A 73 -22.50 -13.62 28.28
CA VAL A 73 -21.05 -13.69 27.97
C VAL A 73 -20.41 -14.92 28.62
N ALA A 74 -20.77 -15.26 29.85
CA ALA A 74 -20.27 -16.46 30.53
C ALA A 74 -20.69 -17.75 29.80
N GLY A 75 -21.83 -17.74 29.09
CA GLY A 75 -22.25 -18.83 28.21
C GLY A 75 -21.23 -19.15 27.11
N CYS A 76 -20.37 -18.20 26.71
CA CYS A 76 -19.30 -18.44 25.73
C CYS A 76 -18.31 -19.53 26.19
N PHE A 77 -18.10 -19.72 27.50
CA PHE A 77 -17.22 -20.77 28.03
C PHE A 77 -17.79 -22.19 27.88
N VAL A 78 -19.10 -22.31 27.65
CA VAL A 78 -19.83 -23.59 27.52
C VAL A 78 -20.37 -23.77 26.09
N GLY A 79 -19.99 -22.90 25.15
CA GLY A 79 -20.41 -22.95 23.75
C GLY A 79 -21.77 -22.30 23.45
N GLN A 80 -22.38 -21.61 24.42
CA GLN A 80 -23.62 -20.85 24.27
C GLN A 80 -23.33 -19.34 24.35
N CYS A 81 -22.56 -18.84 23.40
CA CYS A 81 -22.07 -17.47 23.45
C CYS A 81 -23.15 -16.47 23.04
N ASP A 82 -23.55 -15.61 23.97
CA ASP A 82 -24.48 -14.51 23.69
C ASP A 82 -23.88 -13.18 24.18
N LEU A 83 -23.48 -12.34 23.23
CA LEU A 83 -22.96 -10.99 23.47
C LEU A 83 -24.03 -9.90 23.25
N GLY A 84 -25.26 -10.29 22.88
CA GLY A 84 -26.36 -9.41 22.50
C GLY A 84 -26.34 -8.97 21.03
N ILE A 85 -27.13 -7.95 20.74
CA ILE A 85 -27.33 -7.37 19.40
C ILE A 85 -26.80 -5.94 19.30
N SER A 86 -26.39 -5.52 18.09
CA SER A 86 -25.92 -4.16 17.82
C SER A 86 -27.01 -3.31 17.17
N VAL A 87 -27.59 -2.37 17.92
CA VAL A 87 -28.61 -1.44 17.41
C VAL A 87 -28.07 -0.56 16.28
N SER A 88 -26.81 -0.14 16.38
CA SER A 88 -26.16 0.67 15.34
C SER A 88 -25.88 -0.07 14.03
N ARG A 89 -25.92 -1.41 14.05
CA ARG A 89 -25.74 -2.28 12.88
C ARG A 89 -27.03 -3.02 12.49
N GLY A 90 -28.20 -2.45 12.79
CA GLY A 90 -29.48 -3.04 12.41
C GLY A 90 -29.76 -4.38 13.11
N GLU A 91 -29.48 -4.46 14.41
CA GLU A 91 -29.72 -5.63 15.26
C GLU A 91 -28.87 -6.86 14.92
N GLN A 92 -27.77 -6.67 14.18
CA GLN A 92 -26.79 -7.73 13.94
C GLN A 92 -26.26 -8.31 15.25
N LEU A 93 -26.14 -9.64 15.33
CA LEU A 93 -25.51 -10.34 16.46
C LEU A 93 -24.08 -9.82 16.66
N VAL A 94 -23.75 -9.46 17.90
CA VAL A 94 -22.43 -8.91 18.24
C VAL A 94 -21.33 -9.95 18.03
N THR A 95 -21.63 -11.24 18.20
CA THR A 95 -20.72 -12.35 17.91
C THR A 95 -20.25 -12.34 16.45
N ASP A 96 -21.17 -12.12 15.51
CA ASP A 96 -20.88 -12.13 14.08
C ASP A 96 -20.12 -10.88 13.67
N ALA A 97 -20.53 -9.73 14.21
CA ALA A 97 -19.83 -8.46 14.00
C ALA A 97 -18.38 -8.53 14.51
N LEU A 98 -18.17 -9.13 15.68
CA LEU A 98 -16.84 -9.32 16.26
C LEU A 98 -16.02 -10.34 15.45
N ALA A 99 -16.62 -11.45 15.02
CA ALA A 99 -15.94 -12.43 14.17
C ALA A 99 -15.41 -11.81 12.88
N ALA A 100 -16.24 -11.02 12.19
CA ALA A 100 -15.82 -10.31 10.99
C ALA A 100 -14.69 -9.30 11.28
N ALA A 101 -14.82 -8.51 12.35
CA ALA A 101 -13.80 -7.52 12.73
C ALA A 101 -12.48 -8.16 13.17
N MET A 102 -12.52 -9.33 13.84
CA MET A 102 -11.35 -10.08 14.24
C MET A 102 -10.55 -10.55 13.03
N VAL A 103 -11.21 -11.05 11.98
CA VAL A 103 -10.52 -11.47 10.75
C VAL A 103 -9.75 -10.29 10.15
N SER A 104 -10.39 -9.13 9.98
CA SER A 104 -9.71 -7.94 9.47
C SER A 104 -8.57 -7.48 10.36
N THR A 105 -8.76 -7.49 11.69
CA THR A 105 -7.72 -7.10 12.65
C THR A 105 -6.50 -8.01 12.57
N ILE A 106 -6.72 -9.33 12.51
CA ILE A 106 -5.64 -10.32 12.40
C ILE A 106 -4.89 -10.15 11.07
N GLN A 107 -5.61 -9.98 9.96
CA GLN A 107 -5.00 -9.76 8.65
C GLN A 107 -4.10 -8.52 8.65
N LEU A 108 -4.63 -7.38 9.12
CA LEU A 108 -3.88 -6.11 9.18
C LEU A 108 -2.69 -6.19 10.13
N LEU A 109 -2.87 -6.71 11.35
CA LEU A 109 -1.79 -6.85 12.33
C LEU A 109 -0.70 -7.79 11.82
N THR A 110 -1.07 -8.92 11.20
CA THR A 110 -0.09 -9.90 10.71
C THR A 110 0.76 -9.28 9.60
N LEU A 111 0.12 -8.62 8.62
CA LEU A 111 0.83 -7.97 7.53
C LEU A 111 1.72 -6.82 8.04
N ALA A 112 1.18 -5.95 8.89
CA ALA A 112 1.94 -4.85 9.50
C ALA A 112 3.14 -5.37 10.31
N THR A 113 2.97 -6.45 11.07
CA THR A 113 4.03 -7.05 11.88
C THR A 113 5.13 -7.64 11.00
N ILE A 114 4.79 -8.36 9.94
CA ILE A 114 5.77 -8.92 9.01
C ILE A 114 6.59 -7.79 8.37
N VAL A 115 5.92 -6.75 7.88
CA VAL A 115 6.58 -5.58 7.27
C VAL A 115 7.47 -4.88 8.30
N ALA A 116 6.98 -4.66 9.52
CA ALA A 116 7.74 -4.02 10.59
C ALA A 116 8.97 -4.85 11.01
N ILE A 117 8.87 -6.18 11.05
CA ILE A 117 10.02 -7.06 11.33
C ILE A 117 11.05 -6.95 10.21
N VAL A 118 10.64 -7.08 8.95
CA VAL A 118 11.57 -7.03 7.81
C VAL A 118 12.27 -5.68 7.73
N LEU A 119 11.52 -4.58 7.76
CA LEU A 119 12.08 -3.23 7.68
C LEU A 119 12.86 -2.87 8.94
N GLY A 120 12.33 -3.18 10.12
CA GLY A 120 12.97 -2.88 11.40
C GLY A 120 14.29 -3.61 11.59
N ILE A 121 14.37 -4.89 11.21
CA ILE A 121 15.63 -5.64 11.23
C ILE A 121 16.60 -5.09 10.18
N ALA A 122 16.15 -4.85 8.94
CA ALA A 122 17.04 -4.35 7.89
C ALA A 122 17.64 -2.98 8.24
N ILE A 123 16.80 -2.05 8.69
CA ILE A 123 17.22 -0.71 9.10
C ILE A 123 18.10 -0.81 10.36
N GLY A 124 17.67 -1.53 11.39
CA GLY A 124 18.43 -1.68 12.65
C GLY A 124 19.80 -2.35 12.48
N MET A 125 19.90 -3.37 11.62
CA MET A 125 21.20 -3.98 11.27
C MET A 125 22.08 -2.98 10.51
N SER A 126 21.51 -2.24 9.55
CA SER A 126 22.28 -1.30 8.74
C SER A 126 22.83 -0.11 9.54
N THR A 127 22.10 0.39 10.54
CA THR A 127 22.58 1.43 11.45
C THR A 127 23.61 0.89 12.42
N ALA A 128 23.42 -0.31 12.98
CA ALA A 128 24.38 -0.96 13.86
C ALA A 128 25.75 -1.18 13.18
N LEU A 129 25.75 -1.59 11.91
CA LEU A 129 26.99 -1.76 11.11
C LEU A 129 27.70 -0.43 10.82
N ARG A 130 26.99 0.70 10.88
CA ARG A 130 27.50 2.04 10.59
C ARG A 130 27.32 2.98 11.81
N GLN A 131 27.56 2.46 13.01
CA GLN A 131 27.42 3.20 14.26
C GLN A 131 28.16 4.55 14.23
N TYR A 132 27.54 5.59 14.80
CA TYR A 132 28.07 6.96 14.89
C TYR A 132 28.34 7.64 13.53
N SER A 133 27.83 7.08 12.43
CA SER A 133 27.92 7.69 11.10
C SER A 133 26.76 8.67 10.83
N GLY A 134 26.90 9.52 9.81
CA GLY A 134 25.79 10.38 9.37
C GLY A 134 24.53 9.58 8.99
N TYR A 135 24.70 8.36 8.48
CA TYR A 135 23.60 7.45 8.17
C TYR A 135 22.82 7.07 9.44
N ASP A 136 23.54 6.65 10.47
CA ASP A 136 22.97 6.28 11.78
C ASP A 136 22.20 7.45 12.40
N TYR A 137 22.81 8.65 12.48
CA TYR A 137 22.12 9.83 13.01
C TYR A 137 20.86 10.20 12.20
N THR A 138 20.90 10.08 10.87
CA THR A 138 19.76 10.42 10.00
C THR A 138 18.60 9.45 10.18
N VAL A 139 18.89 8.14 10.18
CA VAL A 139 17.89 7.09 10.37
C VAL A 139 17.32 7.13 11.78
N THR A 140 18.17 7.32 12.79
CA THR A 140 17.75 7.45 14.18
C THR A 140 16.86 8.67 14.38
N PHE A 141 17.21 9.82 13.79
CA PHE A 141 16.35 11.01 13.80
C PHE A 141 14.98 10.73 13.17
N MET A 142 14.94 10.12 11.99
CA MET A 142 13.66 9.76 11.33
C MET A 142 12.84 8.79 12.18
N THR A 143 13.48 7.78 12.78
CA THR A 143 12.80 6.84 13.69
C THR A 143 12.18 7.56 14.88
N PHE A 144 12.91 8.51 15.49
CA PHE A 144 12.38 9.32 16.59
C PHE A 144 11.22 10.21 16.16
N VAL A 145 11.29 10.82 14.98
CA VAL A 145 10.18 11.61 14.43
C VAL A 145 8.93 10.73 14.39
N PHE A 146 8.94 9.60 13.68
CA PHE A 146 7.78 8.72 13.57
C PHE A 146 7.32 8.14 14.92
N TYR A 147 8.25 7.79 15.82
CA TYR A 147 7.92 7.26 17.15
C TYR A 147 7.26 8.31 18.06
N SER A 148 7.62 9.59 17.90
CA SER A 148 7.09 10.68 18.72
C SER A 148 5.72 11.20 18.27
N LEU A 149 5.26 10.83 17.07
CA LEU A 149 3.97 11.29 16.54
C LEU A 149 2.81 10.56 17.24
N PRO A 150 1.80 11.30 17.74
CA PRO A 150 0.57 10.67 18.20
C PRO A 150 -0.08 9.88 17.07
N ILE A 151 -0.42 8.61 17.31
CA ILE A 151 -0.89 7.70 16.25
C ILE A 151 -2.16 8.21 15.56
N PHE A 152 -3.09 8.80 16.32
CA PHE A 152 -4.32 9.37 15.76
C PHE A 152 -4.02 10.58 14.84
N TRP A 153 -3.02 11.40 15.21
CA TRP A 153 -2.63 12.57 14.43
C TRP A 153 -1.95 12.13 13.13
N PHE A 154 -1.06 11.14 13.21
CA PHE A 154 -0.43 10.56 12.04
C PHE A 154 -1.45 9.92 11.09
N ALA A 155 -2.44 9.19 11.62
CA ALA A 155 -3.52 8.62 10.81
C ALA A 155 -4.35 9.69 10.08
N VAL A 156 -4.65 10.81 10.74
CA VAL A 156 -5.36 11.94 10.10
C VAL A 156 -4.51 12.59 9.01
N LEU A 157 -3.21 12.77 9.24
CA LEU A 157 -2.31 13.29 8.21
C LEU A 157 -2.15 12.35 7.03
N LEU A 158 -2.04 11.05 7.28
CA LEU A 158 -1.93 10.04 6.24
C LEU A 158 -3.21 10.02 5.38
N LYS A 159 -4.38 10.11 6.01
CA LYS A 159 -5.66 10.27 5.30
C LYS A 159 -5.69 11.55 4.45
N GLU A 160 -5.34 12.70 5.02
CA GLU A 160 -5.41 13.98 4.30
C GLU A 160 -4.39 14.07 3.16
N TRP A 161 -3.13 13.75 3.42
CA TRP A 161 -2.03 13.92 2.46
C TRP A 161 -1.76 12.69 1.61
N GLY A 162 -1.77 11.50 2.22
CA GLY A 162 -1.50 10.23 1.54
C GLY A 162 -2.68 9.71 0.72
N ALA A 163 -3.91 10.02 1.12
CA ALA A 163 -5.11 9.59 0.41
C ALA A 163 -5.77 10.74 -0.37
N ILE A 164 -6.31 11.73 0.32
CA ILE A 164 -7.21 12.73 -0.27
C ILE A 164 -6.45 13.64 -1.24
N ARG A 165 -5.39 14.31 -0.77
CA ARG A 165 -4.61 15.23 -1.60
C ARG A 165 -3.79 14.51 -2.66
N PHE A 166 -3.29 13.31 -2.37
CA PHE A 166 -2.61 12.51 -3.39
C PHE A 166 -3.56 12.12 -4.53
N ASN A 167 -4.80 11.74 -4.22
CA ASN A 167 -5.83 11.46 -5.23
C ASN A 167 -6.21 12.74 -6.01
N GLN A 168 -6.30 13.89 -5.35
CA GLN A 168 -6.50 15.18 -6.03
C GLN A 168 -5.33 15.55 -6.95
N PHE A 169 -4.09 15.32 -6.51
CA PHE A 169 -2.88 15.53 -7.30
C PHE A 169 -2.87 14.63 -8.55
N LEU A 170 -3.31 13.38 -8.42
CA LEU A 170 -3.42 12.44 -9.52
C LEU A 170 -4.41 12.88 -10.61
N TYR A 171 -5.42 13.67 -10.25
CA TYR A 171 -6.36 14.28 -11.20
C TYR A 171 -5.84 15.57 -11.82
N ASN A 172 -5.34 16.50 -11.00
CA ASN A 172 -4.75 17.75 -11.46
C ASN A 172 -3.36 17.90 -10.85
N PRO A 173 -2.32 17.43 -11.54
CA PRO A 173 -0.98 17.40 -10.98
C PRO A 173 -0.31 18.76 -11.12
N ASP A 174 -0.65 19.67 -10.23
CA ASP A 174 0.01 20.94 -10.08
C ASP A 174 0.87 20.94 -8.82
N VAL A 175 2.20 21.00 -9.02
CA VAL A 175 3.13 21.25 -7.90
C VAL A 175 3.65 22.67 -8.04
N PRO A 176 3.35 23.58 -7.11
CA PRO A 176 3.88 24.93 -7.18
C PRO A 176 5.41 24.90 -7.05
N LEU A 177 6.09 25.87 -7.68
CA LEU A 177 7.56 25.91 -7.73
C LEU A 177 8.21 25.81 -6.34
N TRP A 178 7.64 26.48 -5.33
CA TRP A 178 8.13 26.41 -3.96
C TRP A 178 8.05 24.99 -3.37
N GLY A 179 7.02 24.22 -3.74
CA GLY A 179 6.85 22.81 -3.35
C GLY A 179 7.93 21.94 -3.98
N VAL A 180 8.25 22.16 -5.25
CA VAL A 180 9.35 21.46 -5.93
C VAL A 180 10.70 21.75 -5.27
N VAL A 181 10.95 23.02 -4.92
CA VAL A 181 12.18 23.43 -4.21
C VAL A 181 12.25 22.76 -2.83
N LEU A 182 11.13 22.73 -2.09
CA LEU A 182 11.07 22.09 -0.77
C LEU A 182 11.38 20.59 -0.86
N ILE A 183 10.73 19.87 -1.79
CA ILE A 183 10.96 18.44 -2.01
C ILE A 183 12.41 18.18 -2.42
N ALA A 184 12.96 19.02 -3.30
CA ALA A 184 14.34 18.91 -3.74
C ALA A 184 15.34 19.08 -2.58
N LEU A 185 15.15 20.09 -1.75
CA LEU A 185 15.99 20.33 -0.58
C LEU A 185 15.85 19.23 0.48
N ALA A 186 14.63 18.74 0.72
CA ALA A 186 14.37 17.64 1.63
C ALA A 186 15.05 16.33 1.17
N SER A 187 14.91 16.00 -0.13
CA SER A 187 15.62 14.88 -0.77
C SER A 187 17.13 15.04 -0.65
N GLY A 188 17.66 16.24 -0.93
CA GLY A 188 19.09 16.52 -0.79
C GLY A 188 19.61 16.37 0.64
N ALA A 189 18.85 16.85 1.63
CA ALA A 189 19.19 16.69 3.05
C ALA A 189 19.17 15.22 3.48
N PHE A 190 18.19 14.45 3.01
CA PHE A 190 18.12 13.01 3.24
C PHE A 190 19.35 12.29 2.67
N TRP A 191 19.67 12.50 1.39
CA TRP A 191 20.83 11.87 0.75
C TRP A 191 22.16 12.32 1.34
N MET A 192 22.27 13.58 1.76
CA MET A 192 23.43 14.10 2.50
C MET A 192 23.66 13.31 3.79
N GLY A 193 22.59 13.04 4.54
CA GLY A 193 22.63 12.23 5.75
C GLY A 193 23.01 10.78 5.47
N VAL A 194 22.35 10.17 4.49
CA VAL A 194 22.54 8.75 4.14
C VAL A 194 23.93 8.44 3.60
N VAL A 195 24.48 9.30 2.73
CA VAL A 195 25.82 9.11 2.15
C VAL A 195 26.93 9.45 3.15
N GLY A 196 26.71 10.45 4.01
CA GLY A 196 27.66 10.86 5.03
C GLY A 196 29.01 11.40 4.49
N GLY A 197 30.05 11.32 5.33
CA GLY A 197 31.41 11.81 5.04
C GLY A 197 31.70 13.24 5.53
N ASP A 198 32.81 13.80 5.06
CA ASP A 198 33.31 15.13 5.45
C ASP A 198 32.37 16.27 5.04
N GLY A 199 32.50 17.44 5.69
CA GLY A 199 31.67 18.62 5.41
C GLY A 199 31.60 18.99 3.92
N ARG A 200 32.74 18.95 3.21
CA ARG A 200 32.77 19.20 1.75
C ARG A 200 32.00 18.16 0.94
N ARG A 201 32.04 16.89 1.34
CA ARG A 201 31.28 15.82 0.68
C ARG A 201 29.79 16.00 0.95
N ARG A 202 29.42 16.33 2.18
CA ARG A 202 28.01 16.60 2.56
C ARG A 202 27.40 17.73 1.75
N VAL A 203 28.10 18.87 1.62
CA VAL A 203 27.62 19.99 0.81
C VAL A 203 27.50 19.59 -0.67
N LYS A 204 28.48 18.87 -1.23
CA LYS A 204 28.38 18.37 -2.61
C LYS A 204 27.18 17.45 -2.81
N VAL A 205 26.95 16.51 -1.90
CA VAL A 205 25.80 15.58 -1.99
C VAL A 205 24.49 16.35 -1.87
N LEU A 206 24.38 17.29 -0.92
CA LEU A 206 23.21 18.15 -0.76
C LEU A 206 22.90 18.91 -2.06
N SER A 207 23.90 19.61 -2.63
CA SER A 207 23.72 20.39 -3.85
C SER A 207 23.36 19.52 -5.05
N ILE A 208 24.11 18.43 -5.29
CA ILE A 208 23.89 17.55 -6.45
C ILE A 208 22.52 16.86 -6.34
N ALA A 209 22.18 16.29 -5.17
CA ALA A 209 20.92 15.59 -4.99
C ALA A 209 19.71 16.55 -5.04
N SER A 210 19.83 17.75 -4.47
CA SER A 210 18.77 18.76 -4.58
C SER A 210 18.59 19.23 -6.02
N LEU A 211 19.67 19.56 -6.73
CA LEU A 211 19.60 19.99 -8.13
C LEU A 211 19.06 18.88 -9.04
N ALA A 212 19.50 17.63 -8.84
CA ALA A 212 19.00 16.49 -9.59
C ALA A 212 17.49 16.27 -9.33
N THR A 213 17.07 16.29 -8.06
CA THR A 213 15.64 16.15 -7.70
C THR A 213 14.81 17.29 -8.29
N PHE A 214 15.29 18.53 -8.18
CA PHE A 214 14.63 19.70 -8.76
C PHE A 214 14.50 19.58 -10.29
N ALA A 215 15.60 19.24 -10.98
CA ALA A 215 15.61 19.11 -12.44
C ALA A 215 14.70 17.98 -12.93
N VAL A 216 14.69 16.83 -12.23
CA VAL A 216 13.80 15.72 -12.55
C VAL A 216 12.34 16.12 -12.32
N LEU A 217 11.99 16.65 -11.15
CA LEU A 217 10.61 17.03 -10.85
C LEU A 217 10.10 18.15 -11.78
N GLN A 218 10.92 19.17 -12.03
CA GLN A 218 10.56 20.21 -13.00
C GLN A 218 10.44 19.65 -14.41
N GLY A 219 11.35 18.77 -14.83
CA GLY A 219 11.26 18.10 -16.12
C GLY A 219 9.95 17.33 -16.27
N LEU A 220 9.57 16.54 -15.27
CA LEU A 220 8.32 15.78 -15.24
C LEU A 220 7.08 16.69 -15.27
N LEU A 221 7.10 17.82 -14.58
CA LEU A 221 6.01 18.80 -14.61
C LEU A 221 5.89 19.48 -15.98
N LEU A 222 7.01 19.90 -16.57
CA LEU A 222 7.05 20.61 -17.86
C LEU A 222 6.56 19.74 -19.02
N ILE A 223 6.87 18.44 -19.00
CA ILE A 223 6.39 17.48 -20.01
C ILE A 223 4.98 16.95 -19.68
N GLY A 224 4.34 17.40 -18.60
CA GLY A 224 3.02 16.94 -18.19
C GLY A 224 2.97 15.47 -17.78
N TRP A 225 4.10 14.89 -17.35
CA TRP A 225 4.21 13.45 -17.08
C TRP A 225 3.23 12.98 -16.01
N PHE A 226 2.97 13.79 -14.99
CA PHE A 226 2.02 13.40 -13.94
C PHE A 226 0.57 13.36 -14.45
N ALA A 227 0.23 14.11 -15.50
CA ALA A 227 -1.10 14.08 -16.10
C ALA A 227 -1.24 12.96 -17.14
N GLN A 228 -0.14 12.67 -17.85
CA GLN A 228 -0.06 11.63 -18.88
C GLN A 228 1.18 10.77 -18.65
N PRO A 229 1.16 9.90 -17.62
CA PRO A 229 2.33 9.12 -17.25
C PRO A 229 2.68 8.13 -18.34
N SER A 230 3.96 8.10 -18.70
CA SER A 230 4.54 7.08 -19.58
C SER A 230 6.03 6.92 -19.28
N LEU A 231 6.52 5.70 -19.24
CA LEU A 231 7.96 5.43 -19.19
C LEU A 231 8.59 5.70 -20.56
N GLY A 232 7.86 5.35 -21.63
CA GLY A 232 8.34 5.37 -23.00
C GLY A 232 9.62 4.54 -23.20
N PRO A 233 10.30 4.70 -24.35
CA PRO A 233 11.54 3.99 -24.62
C PRO A 233 12.63 4.30 -23.60
N ILE A 234 12.74 5.56 -23.16
CA ILE A 234 13.80 5.97 -22.23
C ILE A 234 13.62 5.28 -20.86
N GLY A 235 12.41 5.26 -20.32
CA GLY A 235 12.12 4.60 -19.05
C GLY A 235 12.34 3.09 -19.12
N ILE A 236 11.99 2.45 -20.24
CA ILE A 236 12.26 1.02 -20.48
C ILE A 236 13.77 0.75 -20.57
N ALA A 237 14.53 1.62 -21.25
CA ALA A 237 16.00 1.50 -21.32
C ALA A 237 16.63 1.57 -19.92
N LEU A 238 16.23 2.56 -19.14
CA LEU A 238 16.76 2.78 -17.78
C LEU A 238 16.36 1.63 -16.84
N GLY A 239 15.11 1.21 -16.89
CA GLY A 239 14.61 0.07 -16.11
C GLY A 239 15.33 -1.24 -16.48
N GLY A 240 15.47 -1.51 -17.79
CA GLY A 240 16.19 -2.68 -18.29
C GLY A 240 17.69 -2.66 -17.95
N ALA A 241 18.33 -1.48 -17.99
CA ALA A 241 19.71 -1.31 -17.58
C ALA A 241 19.90 -1.56 -16.07
N LEU A 242 18.99 -1.04 -15.23
CA LEU A 242 19.00 -1.27 -13.78
C LEU A 242 18.81 -2.75 -13.45
N VAL A 243 17.82 -3.40 -14.07
CA VAL A 243 17.60 -4.84 -13.96
C VAL A 243 18.85 -5.63 -14.39
N SER A 244 19.47 -5.23 -15.50
CA SER A 244 20.67 -5.89 -16.00
C SER A 244 21.82 -5.81 -15.01
N VAL A 245 22.07 -4.63 -14.42
CA VAL A 245 23.10 -4.44 -13.39
C VAL A 245 22.86 -5.37 -12.20
N ILE A 246 21.61 -5.43 -11.71
CA ILE A 246 21.23 -6.28 -10.57
C ILE A 246 21.43 -7.76 -10.93
N VAL A 247 20.84 -8.23 -12.03
CA VAL A 247 20.88 -9.66 -12.39
C VAL A 247 22.32 -10.09 -12.71
N ILE A 248 23.10 -9.29 -13.43
CA ILE A 248 24.51 -9.60 -13.73
C ILE A 248 25.30 -9.69 -12.42
N SER A 249 25.12 -8.76 -11.49
CA SER A 249 25.82 -8.79 -10.20
C SER A 249 25.49 -10.03 -9.35
N LEU A 250 24.26 -10.56 -9.46
CA LEU A 250 23.80 -11.71 -8.68
C LEU A 250 24.09 -13.07 -9.34
N THR A 251 24.42 -13.11 -10.63
CA THR A 251 24.47 -14.37 -11.39
C THR A 251 25.83 -14.66 -12.02
N THR A 252 26.18 -13.96 -13.10
CA THR A 252 27.40 -14.24 -13.89
C THR A 252 28.58 -13.35 -13.53
N GLY A 253 28.33 -12.23 -12.85
CA GLY A 253 29.29 -11.16 -12.63
C GLY A 253 29.58 -10.35 -13.90
N PHE A 254 30.14 -9.15 -13.71
CA PHE A 254 30.51 -8.23 -14.80
C PHE A 254 31.75 -8.66 -15.59
N GLN A 255 32.43 -9.73 -15.18
CA GLN A 255 33.59 -10.26 -15.90
C GLN A 255 33.19 -11.00 -17.18
N ASN A 256 31.97 -11.55 -17.23
CA ASN A 256 31.47 -12.27 -18.40
C ASN A 256 31.00 -11.27 -19.49
N ARG A 257 31.86 -11.02 -20.48
CA ARG A 257 31.56 -10.13 -21.62
C ARG A 257 30.37 -10.60 -22.44
N GLY A 258 30.22 -11.91 -22.61
CA GLY A 258 29.07 -12.50 -23.32
C GLY A 258 27.75 -12.15 -22.65
N MET A 259 27.71 -12.13 -21.32
CA MET A 259 26.53 -11.70 -20.57
C MET A 259 26.22 -10.21 -20.76
N ILE A 260 27.23 -9.33 -20.75
CA ILE A 260 27.01 -7.88 -20.95
C ILE A 260 26.40 -7.61 -22.33
N PHE A 261 26.91 -8.25 -23.39
CA PHE A 261 26.35 -8.12 -24.74
C PHE A 261 24.95 -8.75 -24.84
N ALA A 262 24.72 -9.90 -24.21
CA ALA A 262 23.40 -10.51 -24.14
C ALA A 262 22.38 -9.57 -23.48
N ALA A 263 22.70 -9.00 -22.31
CA ALA A 263 21.85 -8.04 -21.62
C ALA A 263 21.58 -6.78 -22.46
N GLY A 264 22.63 -6.21 -23.07
CA GLY A 264 22.49 -5.07 -23.98
C GLY A 264 21.58 -5.36 -25.18
N SER A 265 21.69 -6.56 -25.76
CA SER A 265 20.83 -6.98 -26.88
C SER A 265 19.35 -7.15 -26.48
N VAL A 266 19.09 -7.64 -25.26
CA VAL A 266 17.73 -7.75 -24.71
C VAL A 266 17.11 -6.37 -24.52
N ILE A 267 17.85 -5.42 -23.95
CA ILE A 267 17.37 -4.04 -23.79
C ILE A 267 17.12 -3.40 -25.16
N ALA A 268 18.07 -3.52 -26.08
CA ALA A 268 17.95 -2.98 -27.44
C ALA A 268 16.72 -3.55 -28.15
N PHE A 269 16.45 -4.84 -28.00
CA PHE A 269 15.24 -5.47 -28.53
C PHE A 269 13.98 -4.82 -27.97
N TRP A 270 13.84 -4.69 -26.65
CA TRP A 270 12.64 -4.09 -26.04
C TRP A 270 12.45 -2.62 -26.42
N LEU A 271 13.54 -1.88 -26.63
CA LEU A 271 13.47 -0.51 -27.13
C LEU A 271 12.91 -0.43 -28.54
N VAL A 272 13.37 -1.31 -29.43
CA VAL A 272 12.87 -1.37 -30.82
C VAL A 272 11.44 -1.91 -30.85
N ALA A 273 11.16 -2.94 -30.04
CA ALA A 273 9.85 -3.57 -29.96
C ALA A 273 8.78 -2.65 -29.36
N TRP A 274 9.17 -1.62 -28.60
CA TRP A 274 8.22 -0.68 -27.99
C TRP A 274 7.24 -0.08 -29.02
N TYR A 275 7.74 0.35 -30.19
CA TYR A 275 6.91 0.98 -31.21
C TYR A 275 5.86 0.01 -31.83
N PRO A 276 6.24 -1.16 -32.38
CA PRO A 276 5.25 -2.12 -32.91
C PRO A 276 4.31 -2.67 -31.83
N LEU A 277 4.76 -2.76 -30.57
CA LEU A 277 3.92 -3.20 -29.47
C LEU A 277 2.75 -2.25 -29.19
N GLN A 278 2.89 -0.94 -29.43
CA GLN A 278 1.77 -0.01 -29.28
C GLN A 278 0.60 -0.36 -30.22
N PHE A 279 0.91 -0.80 -31.45
CA PHE A 279 -0.12 -1.27 -32.38
C PHE A 279 -0.73 -2.58 -31.90
N LEU A 280 0.08 -3.54 -31.44
CA LEU A 280 -0.41 -4.81 -30.90
C LEU A 280 -1.39 -4.57 -29.74
N PHE A 281 -1.04 -3.69 -28.81
CA PHE A 281 -1.85 -3.39 -27.63
C PHE A 281 -3.15 -2.68 -27.98
N PHE A 282 -3.15 -1.87 -29.04
CA PHE A 282 -4.36 -1.22 -29.54
C PHE A 282 -5.33 -2.21 -30.20
N PHE A 283 -4.83 -3.13 -31.05
CA PHE A 283 -5.68 -4.05 -31.79
C PHE A 283 -6.12 -5.29 -31.00
N ILE A 284 -5.32 -5.71 -30.01
CA ILE A 284 -5.57 -6.94 -29.25
C ILE A 284 -5.38 -6.65 -27.75
N PRO A 285 -6.30 -5.93 -27.08
CA PRO A 285 -6.15 -5.62 -25.67
C PRO A 285 -6.70 -6.75 -24.76
N GLU A 286 -6.27 -7.97 -25.02
CA GLU A 286 -6.77 -9.21 -24.39
C GLU A 286 -5.73 -9.85 -23.47
N LEU A 287 -6.16 -10.67 -22.50
CA LEU A 287 -5.28 -11.33 -21.53
C LEU A 287 -4.20 -12.22 -22.18
N TRP A 288 -4.52 -12.85 -23.30
CA TRP A 288 -3.58 -13.69 -24.04
C TRP A 288 -2.39 -12.91 -24.63
N THR A 289 -2.48 -11.58 -24.76
CA THR A 289 -1.33 -10.78 -25.21
C THR A 289 -0.18 -10.79 -24.21
N LEU A 290 -0.46 -10.87 -22.91
CA LEU A 290 0.59 -11.03 -21.90
C LEU A 290 1.36 -12.33 -22.11
N LEU A 291 0.68 -13.40 -22.50
CA LEU A 291 1.32 -14.69 -22.80
C LEU A 291 2.19 -14.61 -24.06
N VAL A 292 1.72 -13.91 -25.10
CA VAL A 292 2.54 -13.63 -26.31
C VAL A 292 3.79 -12.84 -25.95
N LEU A 293 3.66 -11.81 -25.10
CA LEU A 293 4.80 -11.01 -24.64
C LEU A 293 5.80 -11.84 -23.83
N VAL A 294 5.34 -12.73 -22.95
CA VAL A 294 6.22 -13.63 -22.18
C VAL A 294 6.95 -14.60 -23.11
N LEU A 295 6.26 -15.18 -24.10
CA LEU A 295 6.89 -16.04 -25.10
C LEU A 295 7.95 -15.27 -25.91
N LEU A 296 7.65 -14.03 -26.31
CA LEU A 296 8.57 -13.13 -26.97
C LEU A 296 9.79 -12.83 -26.08
N ALA A 297 9.58 -12.55 -24.80
CA ALA A 297 10.65 -12.31 -23.82
C ALA A 297 11.61 -13.50 -23.70
N VAL A 298 11.06 -14.71 -23.63
CA VAL A 298 11.83 -15.97 -23.58
C VAL A 298 12.56 -16.18 -24.91
N GLY A 299 11.89 -15.96 -26.04
CA GLY A 299 12.48 -16.09 -27.37
C GLY A 299 13.71 -15.20 -27.56
N VAL A 300 13.59 -13.92 -27.19
CA VAL A 300 14.70 -12.94 -27.26
C VAL A 300 15.85 -13.37 -26.37
N ALA A 301 15.58 -13.81 -25.13
CA ALA A 301 16.61 -14.29 -24.23
C ALA A 301 17.37 -15.51 -24.78
N LEU A 302 16.66 -16.47 -25.39
CA LEU A 302 17.26 -17.63 -26.01
C LEU A 302 18.12 -17.27 -27.22
N VAL A 303 17.64 -16.33 -28.06
CA VAL A 303 18.40 -15.83 -29.22
C VAL A 303 19.65 -15.09 -28.76
N SER A 304 19.54 -14.16 -27.81
CA SER A 304 20.67 -13.43 -27.23
C SER A 304 21.69 -14.37 -26.61
N ALA A 305 21.26 -15.40 -25.88
CA ALA A 305 22.15 -16.39 -25.31
C ALA A 305 22.82 -17.27 -26.37
N ARG A 306 22.14 -17.58 -27.47
CA ARG A 306 22.73 -18.36 -28.56
C ARG A 306 23.79 -17.58 -29.33
N ILE A 307 23.59 -16.27 -29.50
CA ILE A 307 24.53 -15.37 -30.19
C ILE A 307 25.73 -15.03 -29.29
N PHE A 308 25.49 -14.59 -28.05
CA PHE A 308 26.53 -14.02 -27.19
C PHE A 308 27.02 -14.93 -26.07
N GLY A 309 26.33 -16.05 -25.80
CA GLY A 309 26.58 -16.87 -24.61
C GLY A 309 27.79 -17.81 -24.68
N GLY A 310 28.47 -17.96 -25.83
CA GLY A 310 29.73 -18.71 -25.92
C GLY A 310 29.66 -20.15 -25.38
N GLU A 311 30.49 -20.47 -24.39
CA GLU A 311 30.48 -21.75 -23.65
C GLU A 311 29.45 -21.74 -22.49
N ASP A 312 29.15 -20.57 -21.93
CA ASP A 312 28.23 -20.36 -20.80
C ASP A 312 26.75 -20.20 -21.20
N ARG A 313 26.36 -20.67 -22.40
CA ARG A 313 25.03 -20.41 -23.01
C ARG A 313 23.85 -20.69 -22.08
N LYS A 314 23.93 -21.74 -21.25
CA LYS A 314 22.85 -22.08 -20.31
C LYS A 314 22.75 -21.06 -19.17
N GLN A 315 23.88 -20.58 -18.65
CA GLN A 315 23.92 -19.60 -17.57
C GLN A 315 23.50 -18.22 -18.11
N VAL A 316 24.06 -17.81 -19.25
CA VAL A 316 23.69 -16.57 -19.95
C VAL A 316 22.21 -16.59 -20.36
N GLY A 317 21.68 -17.71 -20.84
CA GLY A 317 20.26 -17.85 -21.19
C GLY A 317 19.31 -17.67 -20.01
N ARG A 318 19.65 -18.22 -18.84
CA ARG A 318 18.85 -18.02 -17.62
C ARG A 318 18.88 -16.56 -17.17
N ALA A 319 20.06 -15.95 -17.10
CA ALA A 319 20.22 -14.56 -16.70
C ALA A 319 19.54 -13.59 -17.69
N ALA A 320 19.74 -13.79 -19.00
CA ALA A 320 19.07 -13.02 -20.05
C ALA A 320 17.55 -13.21 -20.02
N GLY A 321 17.06 -14.41 -19.68
CA GLY A 321 15.63 -14.69 -19.50
C GLY A 321 15.03 -13.86 -18.36
N ILE A 322 15.69 -13.84 -17.21
CA ILE A 322 15.27 -13.02 -16.05
C ILE A 322 15.28 -11.54 -16.43
N ILE A 323 16.35 -11.05 -17.07
CA ILE A 323 16.45 -9.65 -17.52
C ILE A 323 15.31 -9.31 -18.49
N SER A 324 15.04 -10.17 -19.46
CA SER A 324 14.02 -9.94 -20.48
C SER A 324 12.62 -9.89 -19.88
N ILE A 325 12.29 -10.82 -18.97
CA ILE A 325 10.99 -10.86 -18.29
C ILE A 325 10.80 -9.65 -17.38
N LEU A 326 11.82 -9.26 -16.62
CA LEU A 326 11.74 -8.09 -15.75
C LEU A 326 11.68 -6.79 -16.57
N THR A 327 12.38 -6.71 -17.71
CA THR A 327 12.30 -5.56 -18.64
C THR A 327 10.92 -5.48 -19.31
N LEU A 328 10.33 -6.62 -19.69
CA LEU A 328 8.95 -6.70 -20.15
C LEU A 328 7.97 -6.12 -19.10
N GLY A 329 8.23 -6.34 -17.81
CA GLY A 329 7.46 -5.70 -16.73
C GLY A 329 7.36 -4.18 -16.90
N PHE A 330 8.45 -3.50 -17.25
CA PHE A 330 8.42 -2.06 -17.53
C PHE A 330 7.61 -1.70 -18.79
N VAL A 331 7.63 -2.54 -19.83
CA VAL A 331 6.80 -2.34 -21.03
C VAL A 331 5.31 -2.46 -20.70
N VAL A 332 4.94 -3.45 -19.89
CA VAL A 332 3.56 -3.66 -19.42
C VAL A 332 3.12 -2.48 -18.54
N ILE A 333 3.96 -2.06 -17.60
CA ILE A 333 3.69 -0.89 -16.75
C ILE A 333 3.53 0.36 -17.61
N ASP A 334 4.40 0.59 -18.60
CA ASP A 334 4.29 1.72 -19.53
C ASP A 334 2.92 1.72 -20.23
N ARG A 335 2.48 0.58 -20.75
CA ARG A 335 1.17 0.49 -21.41
C ARG A 335 0.01 0.78 -20.46
N VAL A 336 0.05 0.25 -19.23
CA VAL A 336 -0.96 0.54 -18.20
C VAL A 336 -1.00 2.04 -17.86
N LEU A 337 0.17 2.69 -17.77
CA LEU A 337 0.27 4.12 -17.50
C LEU A 337 -0.27 4.98 -18.67
N GLN A 338 -0.05 4.57 -19.92
CA GLN A 338 -0.55 5.32 -21.08
C GLN A 338 -2.08 5.43 -21.13
N VAL A 339 -2.80 4.50 -20.51
CA VAL A 339 -4.28 4.49 -20.44
C VAL A 339 -4.82 5.42 -19.34
N TRP A 340 -3.94 5.98 -18.51
CA TRP A 340 -4.29 6.82 -17.37
C TRP A 340 -5.19 8.01 -17.71
N SER A 341 -4.89 8.73 -18.79
CA SER A 341 -5.66 9.92 -19.17
C SER A 341 -7.11 9.57 -19.48
N ASP A 342 -7.32 8.45 -20.18
CA ASP A 342 -8.65 8.02 -20.59
C ASP A 342 -9.40 7.44 -19.39
N TYR A 343 -8.70 6.73 -18.50
CA TYR A 343 -9.25 6.22 -17.24
C TYR A 343 -9.79 7.34 -16.36
N GLN A 344 -9.04 8.44 -16.20
CA GLN A 344 -9.48 9.61 -15.43
C GLN A 344 -10.77 10.24 -15.98
N LEU A 345 -10.96 10.23 -17.31
CA LEU A 345 -12.17 10.76 -17.96
C LEU A 345 -13.39 9.84 -17.76
N MET A 346 -13.18 8.54 -17.54
CA MET A 346 -14.25 7.54 -17.48
C MET A 346 -14.81 7.31 -16.07
N ILE A 347 -14.15 7.74 -14.99
CA ILE A 347 -14.65 7.56 -13.62
C ILE A 347 -15.84 8.51 -13.39
N PRO A 348 -17.10 8.03 -13.43
CA PRO A 348 -18.26 8.90 -13.65
C PRO A 348 -18.71 9.69 -12.40
N GLN A 349 -18.21 9.34 -11.21
CA GLN A 349 -18.87 9.72 -9.95
C GLN A 349 -18.13 10.75 -9.10
N ALA A 350 -16.86 11.06 -9.37
CA ALA A 350 -16.16 12.05 -8.58
C ALA A 350 -15.15 12.77 -9.44
N LYS A 351 -15.35 14.09 -9.59
CA LYS A 351 -14.44 15.07 -10.20
C LYS A 351 -13.00 14.88 -9.67
N GLY A 352 -12.26 13.89 -10.18
CA GLY A 352 -10.90 13.56 -9.77
C GLY A 352 -10.71 12.75 -8.49
N ILE A 353 -11.66 11.89 -8.07
CA ILE A 353 -11.46 11.03 -6.90
C ILE A 353 -11.69 9.57 -7.29
N ILE A 354 -10.60 8.79 -7.36
CA ILE A 354 -10.69 7.32 -7.46
C ILE A 354 -11.28 6.81 -6.14
N SER A 355 -12.42 6.11 -6.22
CA SER A 355 -13.01 5.44 -5.05
C SER A 355 -12.03 4.42 -4.50
N THR A 356 -11.96 4.26 -3.18
CA THR A 356 -11.11 3.25 -2.53
C THR A 356 -11.95 2.18 -1.83
N ILE A 357 -13.21 2.04 -2.24
CA ILE A 357 -14.16 1.08 -1.69
C ILE A 357 -14.30 -0.08 -2.68
N GLY A 358 -13.88 -1.28 -2.26
CA GLY A 358 -13.92 -2.48 -3.08
C GLY A 358 -12.57 -2.78 -3.75
N ALA A 359 -12.55 -3.82 -4.60
CA ALA A 359 -11.35 -4.24 -5.33
C ALA A 359 -11.24 -3.60 -6.73
N SER A 360 -12.34 -3.04 -7.24
CA SER A 360 -12.46 -2.41 -8.55
C SER A 360 -13.70 -1.53 -8.63
N THR A 361 -13.76 -0.66 -9.62
CA THR A 361 -14.94 0.15 -9.94
C THR A 361 -16.01 -0.72 -10.62
N PRO A 362 -17.21 -0.87 -10.01
CA PRO A 362 -18.26 -1.72 -10.58
C PRO A 362 -18.70 -1.23 -11.96
N ASN A 363 -18.80 -2.15 -12.92
CA ASN A 363 -19.24 -1.88 -14.30
C ASN A 363 -18.42 -0.82 -15.05
N LEU A 364 -17.13 -0.65 -14.72
CA LEU A 364 -16.25 0.23 -15.49
C LEU A 364 -16.08 -0.32 -16.92
N PRO A 365 -16.51 0.42 -17.97
CA PRO A 365 -16.26 0.02 -19.35
C PRO A 365 -14.77 0.24 -19.66
N GLY A 366 -14.14 -0.72 -20.32
CA GLY A 366 -12.74 -0.60 -20.69
C GLY A 366 -12.10 -1.92 -21.09
N ASP A 367 -10.96 -1.81 -21.76
CA ASP A 367 -10.16 -2.97 -22.13
C ASP A 367 -9.40 -3.56 -20.91
N MET A 368 -8.61 -4.61 -21.13
CA MET A 368 -7.84 -5.22 -20.05
C MET A 368 -6.89 -4.22 -19.35
N TRP A 369 -6.27 -3.29 -20.10
CA TRP A 369 -5.33 -2.32 -19.54
C TRP A 369 -6.03 -1.35 -18.59
N PHE A 370 -7.25 -0.92 -18.93
CA PHE A 370 -8.11 -0.16 -18.02
C PHE A 370 -8.44 -0.93 -16.75
N GLN A 371 -8.84 -2.21 -16.88
CA GLN A 371 -9.19 -3.03 -15.72
C GLN A 371 -8.00 -3.31 -14.80
N MET A 372 -6.81 -3.52 -15.39
CA MET A 372 -5.56 -3.62 -14.64
C MET A 372 -5.28 -2.32 -13.89
N LEU A 373 -5.38 -1.18 -14.58
CA LEU A 373 -5.14 0.13 -13.98
C LEU A 373 -6.09 0.42 -12.80
N ASP A 374 -7.39 0.18 -12.99
CA ASP A 374 -8.41 0.34 -11.95
C ASP A 374 -8.11 -0.53 -10.73
N SER A 375 -7.86 -1.82 -10.93
CA SER A 375 -7.54 -2.76 -9.85
C SER A 375 -6.27 -2.34 -9.09
N PHE A 376 -5.23 -1.89 -9.80
CA PHE A 376 -4.02 -1.37 -9.15
C PHE A 376 -4.26 -0.06 -8.42
N GLY A 377 -5.07 0.84 -8.95
CA GLY A 377 -5.45 2.10 -8.30
C GLY A 377 -6.21 1.87 -6.99
N HIS A 378 -7.18 0.96 -7.02
CA HIS A 378 -7.94 0.51 -5.84
C HIS A 378 -7.08 -0.24 -4.82
N LEU A 379 -5.95 -0.82 -5.23
CA LEU A 379 -4.99 -1.40 -4.28
C LEU A 379 -4.08 -0.32 -3.68
N LEU A 380 -3.46 0.51 -4.52
CA LEU A 380 -2.42 1.45 -4.10
C LEU A 380 -2.96 2.61 -3.25
N LEU A 381 -4.10 3.21 -3.63
CA LEU A 381 -4.62 4.40 -2.96
C LEU A 381 -5.11 4.16 -1.51
N PRO A 382 -5.92 3.12 -1.22
CA PRO A 382 -6.25 2.81 0.16
C PRO A 382 -5.07 2.27 0.97
N THR A 383 -4.10 1.56 0.36
CA THR A 383 -2.89 1.14 1.09
C THR A 383 -2.00 2.29 1.51
N ALA A 384 -2.10 3.46 0.85
CA ALA A 384 -1.42 4.68 1.27
C ALA A 384 -2.20 5.46 2.37
N ALA A 385 -3.45 5.05 2.65
CA ALA A 385 -4.40 5.76 3.51
C ALA A 385 -4.74 5.04 4.83
N LEU A 386 -4.58 3.71 4.85
CA LEU A 386 -4.71 2.82 6.00
C LEU A 386 -3.36 2.76 6.75
#